data_AF-A0A2V9ISB7-F1
#
_entry.id   AF-A0A2V9ISB7-F1
#
_cell.length_a   1.000
_cell.length_b   1.000
_cell.length_c   1.000
_cell.angle_alpha   90.00
_cell.angle_beta   90.00
_cell.angle_gamma   90.00
#
_symmetry.space_group_name_H-M   'P 1'
#
loop_
_entity.id
_entity.type
_entity.pdbx_description
1 polymer ?
#
loop_
_entity_poly.entity_id
_entity_poly.type
_entity_poly.pdbx_seq_one_letter_code
_entity_poly.pdbx_strand_id
1 'polypeptide(L)' 'YLANGRPVLAQATGFEEVVETGRGLLVFSNMEEAVAGIEEINTDYAAHCRAAREFAQEYLDSSKALPRILEACAAS' A
#
# COMPACT_ATOMS: atom_id res chain seq x y z
N TYR A 1 3.25 4.00 8.21
CA TYR A 1 2.89 5.18 7.39
C TYR A 1 1.42 5.09 6.96
N LEU A 2 1.04 4.08 6.18
CA LEU A 2 -0.33 3.83 5.70
C LEU A 2 -1.38 3.74 6.82
N ALA A 3 -1.10 3.04 7.92
CA ALA A 3 -2.02 2.93 9.07
C ALA A 3 -2.41 4.29 9.70
N ASN A 4 -1.54 5.30 9.56
CA ASN A 4 -1.81 6.68 10.00
C ASN A 4 -2.51 7.51 8.91
N GLY A 5 -3.02 6.86 7.84
CA GLY A 5 -3.64 7.51 6.70
C GLY A 5 -2.67 8.29 5.83
N ARG A 6 -1.35 8.01 5.87
CA ARG A 6 -0.39 8.70 5.01
C ARG A 6 -0.15 7.87 3.75
N PRO A 7 -0.46 8.38 2.55
CA PRO A 7 -0.25 7.64 1.31
C PRO A 7 1.23 7.42 1.04
N VAL A 8 1.52 6.38 0.26
CA VAL A 8 2.87 5.92 -0.07
C VAL A 8 2.99 5.77 -1.58
N LEU A 9 4.10 6.25 -2.11
CA LEU A 9 4.56 5.94 -3.45
C LEU A 9 5.81 5.05 -3.30
N ALA A 10 5.78 3.84 -3.86
CA ALA A 10 6.82 2.83 -3.70
C ALA A 10 7.29 2.30 -5.05
N GLN A 11 8.56 1.88 -5.13
CA GLN A 11 9.07 1.27 -6.36
C GLN A 11 8.42 -0.11 -6.55
N ALA A 12 8.06 -0.47 -7.78
CA ALA A 12 7.56 -1.79 -8.13
C ALA A 12 8.66 -2.84 -7.94
N THR A 13 8.43 -3.79 -7.02
CA THR A 13 9.39 -4.87 -6.71
C THR A 13 8.70 -6.24 -6.60
N GLY A 14 7.50 -6.38 -7.15
CA GLY A 14 6.69 -7.60 -7.16
C GLY A 14 5.59 -7.67 -6.11
N PHE A 15 5.52 -6.76 -5.13
CA PHE A 15 4.41 -6.79 -4.14
C PHE A 15 3.09 -6.36 -4.77
N GLU A 16 3.15 -5.53 -5.80
CA GLU A 16 2.02 -5.02 -6.56
C GLU A 16 1.20 -6.12 -7.26
N GLU A 17 1.74 -7.33 -7.39
CA GLU A 17 1.04 -8.48 -7.96
C GLU A 17 0.04 -9.10 -6.97
N VAL A 18 0.20 -8.84 -5.66
CA VAL A 18 -0.56 -9.51 -4.60
C VAL A 18 -1.38 -8.56 -3.73
N VAL A 19 -1.29 -7.25 -3.95
CA VAL A 19 -2.09 -6.23 -3.26
C VAL A 19 -2.64 -5.20 -4.22
N GLU A 20 -3.80 -4.63 -3.89
CA GLU A 20 -4.37 -3.52 -4.67
C GLU A 20 -3.49 -2.27 -4.57
N THR A 21 -3.23 -1.65 -5.73
CA THR A 21 -2.44 -0.42 -5.85
C THR A 21 -3.23 0.64 -6.63
N GLY A 22 -2.71 1.87 -6.66
CA GLY A 22 -3.29 3.01 -7.41
C GLY A 22 -4.03 4.02 -6.54
N ARG A 23 -4.46 3.65 -5.34
CA ARG A 23 -5.06 4.56 -4.34
C ARG A 23 -4.44 4.30 -2.97
N GLY A 24 -3.95 5.35 -2.31
CA GLY A 24 -3.27 5.25 -1.01
C GLY A 24 -1.88 4.58 -1.04
N LEU A 25 -1.69 3.53 -1.85
CA LEU A 25 -0.41 2.93 -2.19
C LEU A 25 -0.26 2.95 -3.72
N LEU A 26 0.67 3.76 -4.21
CA LEU A 26 0.98 3.88 -5.64
C LEU A 26 2.34 3.26 -5.91
N VAL A 27 2.53 2.84 -7.15
CA VAL A 27 3.76 2.20 -7.60
C VAL A 27 4.40 2.92 -8.78
N PHE A 28 5.72 2.89 -8.84
CA PHE A 28 6.50 3.43 -9.97
C PHE A 28 7.65 2.48 -10.32
N SER A 29 8.06 2.49 -11.59
CA SER A 29 9.17 1.68 -12.10
C SER A 29 10.33 2.52 -12.64
N ASN A 30 10.08 3.81 -12.88
CA ASN A 30 11.05 4.77 -13.40
C ASN A 30 10.82 6.16 -12.77
N MET A 31 11.67 7.13 -13.13
CA MET A 31 11.63 8.47 -12.55
C MET A 31 10.39 9.25 -13.00
N GLU A 32 9.99 9.12 -14.25
CA GLU A 32 8.82 9.79 -14.81
C GLU A 32 7.54 9.37 -14.07
N GLU A 33 7.36 8.07 -13.83
CA GLU A 33 6.26 7.52 -13.04
C GLU A 33 6.31 7.98 -11.58
N ALA A 34 7.51 8.12 -11.00
CA ALA A 34 7.64 8.63 -9.64
C ALA A 34 7.12 10.07 -9.52
N VAL A 35 7.46 10.93 -10.49
CA VAL A 35 6.96 12.31 -10.52
C VAL A 35 5.44 12.33 -10.71
N ALA A 36 4.93 11.58 -11.69
CA ALA A 36 3.48 11.50 -11.94
C ALA A 36 2.70 10.97 -10.73
N GLY A 37 3.25 9.97 -10.01
CA GLY A 37 2.63 9.44 -8.80
C GLY A 37 2.56 10.44 -7.65
N ILE A 38 3.55 11.33 -7.53
CA ILE A 38 3.50 12.44 -6.55
C ILE A 38 2.40 13.44 -6.92
N GLU A 39 2.29 13.79 -8.21
CA GLU A 39 1.25 14.71 -8.70
C GLU A 39 -0.17 14.14 -8.51
N GLU A 40 -0.36 12.85 -8.79
CA GLU A 40 -1.62 12.14 -8.55
C GLU A 40 -2.01 12.18 -7.07
N ILE A 41 -1.07 11.82 -6.18
CA ILE A 41 -1.30 11.88 -4.72
C ILE A 41 -1.68 13.28 -4.28
N ASN A 42 -1.06 14.33 -4.84
CA ASN A 42 -1.35 15.70 -4.47
C ASN A 42 -2.69 16.21 -5.01
N THR A 43 -3.14 15.70 -6.16
CA THR A 43 -4.41 16.10 -6.80
C THR A 43 -5.63 15.78 -5.94
N ASP A 44 -5.64 14.61 -5.27
CA ASP A 44 -6.68 14.24 -4.30
C ASP A 44 -6.08 13.60 -3.04
N TYR A 45 -5.22 14.37 -2.37
CA TYR A 45 -4.52 13.90 -1.18
C TYR A 45 -5.45 13.32 -0.11
N ALA A 46 -6.63 13.92 0.07
CA ALA A 46 -7.60 13.46 1.05
C ALA A 46 -8.14 12.06 0.72
N ALA A 47 -8.42 11.76 -0.57
CA ALA A 47 -8.82 10.41 -0.95
C ALA A 47 -7.67 9.41 -0.82
N HIS A 48 -6.45 9.78 -1.20
CA HIS A 48 -5.28 8.90 -1.00
C HIS A 48 -5.03 8.61 0.48
N CYS A 49 -5.25 9.58 1.37
CA CYS A 49 -5.16 9.37 2.82
C CYS A 49 -6.18 8.37 3.35
N ARG A 50 -7.44 8.47 2.89
CA ARG A 50 -8.49 7.51 3.26
C ARG A 50 -8.16 6.11 2.76
N ALA A 51 -7.83 5.98 1.48
CA ALA A 51 -7.45 4.72 0.87
C ALA A 51 -6.21 4.09 1.54
N ALA A 52 -5.23 4.89 1.95
CA ALA A 52 -4.06 4.40 2.67
C ALA A 52 -4.44 3.75 4.01
N ARG A 53 -5.41 4.32 4.72
CA ARG A 53 -5.90 3.76 5.98
C ARG A 53 -6.72 2.50 5.75
N GLU A 54 -7.59 2.49 4.76
CA GLU A 54 -8.38 1.31 4.36
C GLU A 54 -7.47 0.15 3.95
N PHE A 55 -6.46 0.42 3.11
CA PHE A 55 -5.43 -0.56 2.74
C PHE A 55 -4.75 -1.16 3.98
N ALA A 56 -4.32 -0.32 4.92
CA ALA A 56 -3.67 -0.80 6.13
C ALA A 56 -4.59 -1.67 7.00
N GLN A 57 -5.89 -1.35 7.07
CA GLN A 57 -6.88 -2.15 7.78
C GLN A 57 -7.18 -3.49 7.10
N GLU A 58 -7.02 -3.56 5.77
CA GLU A 58 -7.25 -4.80 5.04
C GLU A 58 -6.05 -5.74 5.06
N TYR A 59 -4.86 -5.21 4.78
CA TYR A 59 -3.68 -6.03 4.54
C TYR A 59 -2.68 -6.07 5.70
N LEU A 60 -2.66 -5.04 6.56
CA LEU A 60 -1.63 -4.88 7.61
C LEU A 60 -2.18 -4.95 9.04
N ASP A 61 -3.48 -5.16 9.20
CA ASP A 61 -4.08 -5.34 10.52
C ASP A 61 -3.57 -6.65 11.14
N SER A 62 -2.93 -6.54 12.29
CA SER A 62 -2.38 -7.69 13.03
C SER A 62 -3.41 -8.78 13.32
N SER A 63 -4.68 -8.43 13.53
CA SER A 63 -5.75 -9.41 13.75
C SER A 63 -6.02 -10.28 12.51
N LYS A 64 -5.73 -9.78 11.31
CA LYS A 64 -5.86 -10.48 10.03
C LYS A 64 -4.56 -11.12 9.57
N ALA A 65 -3.44 -10.40 9.74
CA ALA A 65 -2.13 -10.80 9.24
C ALA A 65 -1.44 -11.85 10.13
N LEU A 66 -1.53 -11.71 11.46
CA LEU A 66 -0.83 -12.60 12.38
C LEU A 66 -1.28 -14.06 12.28
N PRO A 67 -2.58 -14.39 12.19
CA PRO A 67 -3.01 -15.78 11.99
C PRO A 67 -2.41 -16.40 10.72
N ARG A 68 -2.43 -15.67 9.59
CA ARG A 68 -1.86 -16.14 8.31
C ARG A 68 -0.36 -16.39 8.39
N ILE A 69 0.37 -15.52 9.11
CA ILE A 69 1.81 -15.70 9.33
C ILE A 69 2.07 -16.95 10.18
N LEU A 70 1.30 -17.13 11.26
CA LEU A 70 1.44 -18.30 12.14
C LEU A 70 1.10 -19.61 11.41
N GLU A 71 0.07 -19.62 10.58
CA GLU A 71 -0.27 -20.76 9.71
C GLU A 71 0.88 -21.10 8.75
N ALA A 72 1.48 -20.09 8.11
CA ALA A 72 2.62 -20.30 7.22
C ALA A 72 3.86 -20.85 7.96
N CYS A 73 4.13 -20.38 9.18
CA CYS A 73 5.24 -20.89 10.00
C CYS A 73 4.98 -22.29 10.56
N ALA A 74 3.73 -22.64 10.88
CA ALA A 74 3.37 -23.95 11.41
C ALA A 74 3.27 -25.03 10.32
N ALA A 75 3.15 -24.64 9.05
CA ALA A 75 3.17 -25.54 7.90
C ALA A 75 4.60 -25.86 7.40
N SER A 76 5.63 -25.41 8.11
CA SER A 76 7.06 -25.62 7.81
C SER A 76 7.70 -26.70 8.69
#